data_AF-X1FRL7-F1
#
_entry.id   AF-X1FRL7-F1
#
_cell.length_a   1.000
_cell.length_b   1.000
_cell.length_c   1.000
_cell.angle_alpha   90.00
_cell.angle_beta   90.00
_cell.angle_gamma   90.00
#
_symmetry.space_group_name_H-M   'P 1'
#
loop_
_entity.id
_entity.type
_entity.pdbx_description
1 polymer ?
#
loop_
_entity_poly.entity_id
_entity_poly.type
_entity_poly.pdbx_seq_one_letter_code
_entity_poly.pdbx_strand_id
1 'polypeptide(L)' 'KRKKSQQWYINFPAAVAKAMEFQQGEVVEWLIENKALLVLKRTQVPDSPLKKKRTNSPQ' A
#
# COMPACT_ATOMS: atom_id res chain seq x y z
N LYS A 1 -31.23 -10.14 -17.08
CA LYS A 1 -30.99 -9.21 -15.94
C LYS A 1 -29.51 -9.28 -15.56
N ARG A 2 -28.69 -8.25 -15.86
CA ARG A 2 -27.31 -8.18 -15.34
C ARG A 2 -27.38 -8.21 -13.81
N LYS A 3 -26.75 -9.19 -13.16
CA LYS A 3 -26.54 -9.20 -11.71
C LYS A 3 -25.84 -7.89 -11.37
N LYS A 4 -26.47 -7.07 -10.52
CA LYS A 4 -25.93 -5.78 -10.09
C LYS A 4 -24.57 -6.03 -9.46
N SER A 5 -23.49 -5.69 -10.16
CA SER A 5 -22.14 -5.75 -9.61
C SER A 5 -22.13 -4.85 -8.38
N GLN A 6 -21.94 -5.43 -7.20
CA GLN A 6 -21.82 -4.66 -5.97
C GLN A 6 -20.43 -4.06 -6.00
N GLN A 7 -20.37 -2.74 -6.09
CA GLN A 7 -19.13 -1.98 -5.97
C GLN A 7 -19.06 -1.49 -4.53
N TRP A 8 -17.96 -1.78 -3.87
CA TRP A 8 -17.67 -1.29 -2.52
C TRP A 8 -16.55 -0.28 -2.61
N TYR A 9 -16.75 0.88 -1.98
CA TYR A 9 -15.73 1.90 -1.84
C TYR A 9 -15.16 1.84 -0.43
N ILE A 10 -13.84 1.93 -0.34
CA ILE A 10 -13.15 2.16 0.92
C ILE A 10 -12.61 3.59 0.91
N ASN A 11 -12.78 4.29 2.02
CA ASN A 11 -12.16 5.60 2.18
C ASN A 11 -10.67 5.40 2.43
N PHE A 12 -9.83 6.11 1.69
CA PHE A 12 -8.41 6.15 1.94
C PHE A 12 -8.03 7.58 2.39
N PRO A 13 -7.48 7.75 3.61
CA PRO A 13 -7.21 9.08 4.14
C PRO A 13 -6.22 9.87 3.27
N ALA A 14 -6.62 11.07 2.85
CA ALA A 14 -5.79 11.93 1.99
C ALA A 14 -4.42 12.26 2.63
N ALA A 15 -4.36 12.42 3.95
CA ALA A 15 -3.12 12.67 4.67
C ALA A 15 -2.12 11.49 4.55
N VAL A 16 -2.62 10.25 4.63
CA VAL A 16 -1.80 9.04 4.44
C VAL A 16 -1.35 8.93 2.99
N ALA A 17 -2.25 9.19 2.03
CA ALA A 17 -1.93 9.20 0.61
C ALA A 17 -0.76 10.15 0.29
N LYS A 18 -0.83 11.37 0.85
CA LYS A 18 0.19 12.40 0.67
C LYS A 18 1.51 12.05 1.34
N ALA A 19 1.48 11.57 2.59
CA ALA A 19 2.67 11.19 3.33
C ALA A 19 3.42 10.01 2.70
N MET A 20 2.69 9.11 2.02
CA MET A 20 3.27 7.97 1.30
C MET A 20 3.58 8.29 -0.17
N GLU A 21 3.31 9.51 -0.63
CA GLU A 21 3.53 9.96 -2.01
C GLU A 21 2.85 9.07 -3.07
N PHE A 22 1.63 8.61 -2.76
CA PHE A 22 0.84 7.77 -3.66
C PHE A 22 0.59 8.47 -5.00
N GLN A 23 0.70 7.70 -6.08
CA GLN A 23 0.39 8.19 -7.43
C GLN A 23 -0.98 7.69 -7.89
N GLN A 24 -1.66 8.49 -8.71
CA GLN A 24 -2.92 8.07 -9.32
C GLN A 24 -2.67 6.85 -10.22
N GLY A 25 -3.47 5.80 -10.06
CA GLY A 25 -3.33 4.56 -10.82
C GLY A 25 -2.21 3.64 -10.33
N GLU A 26 -1.60 3.93 -9.18
CA GLU A 26 -0.61 3.04 -8.56
C GLU A 26 -1.24 1.68 -8.20
N VAL A 27 -0.55 0.60 -8.55
CA VAL A 27 -0.97 -0.78 -8.24
C VAL A 27 -0.46 -1.16 -6.85
N VAL A 28 -1.40 -1.55 -5.99
CA VAL A 28 -1.12 -2.04 -4.64
C VAL A 28 -1.67 -3.45 -4.46
N GLU A 29 -1.06 -4.19 -3.54
CA GLU A 29 -1.54 -5.49 -3.12
C GLU A 29 -2.35 -5.35 -1.83
N TRP A 30 -3.51 -6.02 -1.79
CA TRP A 30 -4.32 -6.15 -0.59
C TRP A 30 -4.20 -7.56 -0.07
N LEU A 31 -3.77 -7.68 1.18
CA LEU A 31 -3.70 -8.95 1.90
C LEU A 31 -4.81 -8.96 2.94
N ILE A 32 -5.69 -9.95 2.87
CA ILE A 32 -6.73 -10.18 3.87
C ILE A 32 -6.13 -11.10 4.92
N GLU A 33 -5.79 -10.55 6.09
CA GLU A 33 -5.31 -11.38 7.20
C GLU A 33 -6.48 -12.07 7.89
N ASN A 34 -7.56 -11.32 8.14
CA ASN A 34 -8.82 -11.83 8.67
C ASN A 34 -9.96 -10.83 8.40
N LYS A 35 -11.16 -11.08 8.93
CA LYS A 35 -12.33 -10.20 8.74
C LYS A 35 -12.18 -8.81 9.39
N ALA A 36 -11.26 -8.65 10.33
CA ALA A 36 -11.00 -7.40 11.03
C ALA A 36 -9.77 -6.65 10.51
N LEU A 37 -8.89 -7.31 9.74
CA LEU A 37 -7.60 -6.75 9.35
C LEU A 37 -7.30 -6.97 7.86
N LEU A 38 -7.06 -5.86 7.17
CA LEU A 38 -6.60 -5.78 5.79
C LEU A 38 -5.27 -5.03 5.77
N VAL A 39 -4.29 -5.59 5.07
CA VAL A 39 -2.97 -4.98 4.90
C VAL A 39 -2.82 -4.50 3.45
N LEU A 40 -2.49 -3.23 3.28
CA LEU A 40 -2.07 -2.68 2.00
C LEU A 40 -0.56 -2.79 1.89
N LYS A 41 -0.08 -3.43 0.84
CA LYS A 41 1.35 -3.56 0.52
C LYS A 41 1.63 -2.92 -0.83
N ARG A 42 2.60 -2.01 -0.86
CA ARG A 42 3.09 -1.41 -2.10
C ARG A 42 4.14 -2.32 -2.74
N THR A 43 4.02 -2.55 -4.04
CA THR A 43 4.99 -3.35 -4.81
C THR A 43 6.17 -2.50 -5.28
N GLN A 44 5.91 -1.24 -5.59
CA GLN A 44 6.91 -0.24 -5.95
C GLN A 44 6.82 0.92 -4.97
N VAL A 45 7.93 1.22 -4.31
CA VAL A 45 8.05 2.38 -3.42
C VAL A 45 9.19 3.25 -3.91
N PRO A 46 9.07 4.59 -3.80
CA PRO A 46 10.20 5.48 -4.03
C PRO A 46 11.38 5.08 -3.13
N ASP A 47 12.59 5.30 -3.62
CA ASP A 47 13.80 5.05 -2.84
C ASP A 47 13.74 5.82 -1.52
N SER A 48 14.04 5.13 -0.42
CA SER A 48 14.11 5.77 0.89
C SER A 48 15.17 6.86 0.87
N PRO A 49 14.83 8.12 1.18
CA PRO A 49 15.81 9.21 1.26
C PRO A 49 16.83 8.95 2.38
N LEU A 50 16.44 8.16 3.38
CA LEU A 50 17.34 7.61 4.37
C LEU A 50 18.09 6.43 3.72
N LYS A 51 19.27 6.70 3.16
CA LYS A 51 20.21 5.66 2.73
C LYS A 51 20.45 4.71 3.90
N LYS A 52 19.97 3.46 3.79
CA LYS A 52 20.45 2.38 4.67
C LYS A 52 21.94 2.22 4.39
N LYS A 53 22.81 2.72 5.28
CA LYS A 53 24.18 2.21 5.34
C LYS A 53 24.04 0.72 5.65
N ARG A 54 24.28 -0.13 4.66
CA ARG A 54 24.54 -1.55 4.92
C ARG A 54 25.84 -1.58 5.72
N THR A 55 25.75 -1.64 7.04
CA THR A 55 26.86 -2.13 7.86
C THR A 55 26.95 -3.61 7.58
N ASN A 56 27.81 -3.97 6.62
CA ASN A 56 28.37 -5.31 6.54
C ASN A 56 29.18 -5.50 7.82
N SER A 57 28.59 -6.10 8.84
CA SER A 57 29.34 -6.66 9.96
C SER A 57 29.63 -8.12 9.61
N PRO A 58 30.87 -8.50 9.25
CA PRO A 58 31.27 -9.88 9.32
C PRO A 58 31.48 -10.23 10.79
N GLN A 59 30.66 -11.13 11.33
CA GLN A 59 31.02 -11.91 12.51
C GLN A 59 30.34 -13.27 12.48
#